data_AF-A0A947HPE7-F1
#
_entry.id   AF-A0A947HPE7-F1
#
_cell.length_a   1.000
_cell.length_b   1.000
_cell.length_c   1.000
_cell.angle_alpha   90.00
_cell.angle_beta   90.00
_cell.angle_gamma   90.00
#
_symmetry.space_group_name_H-M   'P 1'
#
loop_
_entity.id
_entity.type
_entity.pdbx_description
1 polymer ?
#
loop_
_entity_poly.entity_id
_entity_poly.type
_entity_poly.pdbx_seq_one_letter_code
_entity_poly.pdbx_strand_id
1 'polypeptide(L)'
;MASDPYILDDLSRLVGGLSDGDLNRDGSELLNDVVGKLERHAENYGTAAGTITLKLGFEVNSKGQVRVGFALDSKTPKPKTGSSAYYVTDDGKLSVKNPRQRELPLDDLKARRALDQ
;
A
#
# COMPACT_ATOMS: atom_id res chain seq x y z
N MET A 1 45.63 6.30 -7.35
CA MET A 1 45.26 6.70 -8.72
C MET A 1 43.93 7.44 -8.61
N ALA A 2 43.85 8.70 -9.03
CA ALA A 2 42.58 9.43 -9.03
C ALA A 2 41.66 8.81 -10.09
N SER A 3 40.46 8.38 -9.69
CA SER A 3 39.43 7.91 -10.62
C SER A 3 39.01 9.07 -11.52
N ASP A 4 38.96 8.81 -12.82
CA ASP A 4 38.54 9.79 -13.83
C ASP A 4 37.13 10.31 -13.48
N PRO A 5 36.93 11.64 -13.32
CA PRO A 5 35.65 12.20 -12.91
C PRO A 5 34.52 11.95 -13.92
N TYR A 6 34.83 11.58 -15.17
CA TYR A 6 33.85 11.30 -16.21
C TYR A 6 33.44 9.83 -16.29
N ILE A 7 34.08 8.95 -15.51
CA ILE A 7 33.73 7.53 -15.46
C ILE A 7 32.75 7.29 -14.31
N LEU A 8 31.60 6.71 -14.67
CA LEU A 8 30.57 6.24 -13.74
C LEU A 8 30.78 4.74 -13.45
N ASP A 9 31.85 4.43 -12.72
CA ASP A 9 32.22 3.07 -12.29
C ASP A 9 31.64 2.70 -10.91
N ASP A 10 31.04 3.66 -10.21
CA ASP A 10 30.44 3.49 -8.89
C ASP A 10 28.93 3.80 -8.89
N LEU A 11 28.17 2.96 -8.18
CA LEU A 11 26.71 3.07 -8.12
C LEU A 11 26.26 4.37 -7.46
N SER A 12 26.98 4.89 -6.44
CA SER A 12 26.61 6.14 -5.78
C SER A 12 26.76 7.34 -6.73
N ARG A 13 27.77 7.32 -7.61
CA ARG A 13 27.95 8.32 -8.67
C ARG A 13 26.84 8.23 -9.73
N LEU A 14 26.50 7.02 -10.16
CA LEU A 14 25.40 6.80 -11.10
C LEU A 14 24.07 7.31 -10.53
N VAL A 15 23.76 6.95 -9.28
CA VAL A 15 22.54 7.35 -8.57
C VAL A 15 22.51 8.86 -8.32
N GLY A 16 23.65 9.46 -7.96
CA GLY A 16 23.77 10.91 -7.77
C GLY A 16 23.60 11.73 -9.05
N GLY A 17 24.01 11.19 -10.20
CA GLY A 17 23.87 11.85 -11.51
C GLY A 17 22.60 11.51 -12.28
N LEU A 18 21.77 10.59 -11.77
CA LEU A 18 20.55 10.15 -12.44
C LEU A 18 19.50 11.27 -12.44
N SER A 19 19.08 11.66 -13.65
CA SER A 19 18.06 12.69 -13.90
C SER A 19 18.33 14.00 -13.14
N ASP A 20 19.56 14.50 -13.17
CA ASP A 20 19.98 15.74 -12.49
C ASP A 20 19.64 15.79 -10.99
N GLY A 21 19.56 14.63 -10.33
CA GLY A 21 19.26 14.50 -8.91
C GLY A 21 17.77 14.34 -8.58
N ASP A 22 16.88 14.19 -9.57
CA ASP A 22 15.47 13.89 -9.34
C ASP A 22 15.30 12.61 -8.50
N LEU A 23 16.11 11.57 -8.75
CA LEU A 23 16.08 10.34 -7.94
C LEU A 23 16.40 10.64 -6.47
N ASN A 24 17.39 11.50 -6.19
CA ASN A 24 17.74 11.87 -4.83
C ASN A 24 16.63 12.64 -4.13
N ARG A 25 15.97 13.57 -4.84
CA ARG A 25 14.83 14.32 -4.29
C ARG A 25 13.67 13.38 -4.00
N ASP A 26 13.19 12.65 -5.00
CA ASP A 26 12.01 11.80 -4.91
C ASP A 26 12.24 10.63 -3.94
N GLY A 27 13.46 10.07 -3.93
CA GLY A 27 13.89 9.04 -2.99
C GLY A 27 13.95 9.53 -1.55
N SER A 28 14.39 10.77 -1.31
CA SER A 28 14.41 11.38 0.02
C SER A 28 12.99 11.64 0.53
N GLU A 29 12.09 12.13 -0.31
CA GLU A 29 10.69 12.31 0.04
C GLU A 29 10.02 10.98 0.41
N LEU A 30 10.21 9.95 -0.41
CA LEU A 30 9.68 8.61 -0.16
C LEU A 30 10.26 7.99 1.12
N LEU A 31 11.55 8.18 1.39
CA LEU A 31 12.20 7.70 2.61
C LEU A 31 11.55 8.31 3.85
N ASN A 32 11.41 9.63 3.87
CA ASN A 32 10.82 10.33 5.00
C ASN A 32 9.35 9.93 5.23
N ASP A 33 8.57 9.77 4.15
CA ASP A 33 7.18 9.30 4.25
C ASP A 33 7.08 7.88 4.81
N VAL A 34 7.91 6.95 4.31
CA VAL A 34 7.92 5.56 4.79
C VAL A 34 8.31 5.48 6.26
N VAL A 35 9.40 6.14 6.66
CA VAL A 35 9.85 6.15 8.06
C VAL A 35 8.80 6.77 8.96
N GLY A 36 8.20 7.90 8.57
CA GLY A 36 7.12 8.52 9.34
C GLY A 36 5.87 7.66 9.45
N LYS A 37 5.53 6.86 8.43
CA LYS A 37 4.43 5.87 8.50
C LYS A 37 4.77 4.71 9.44
N LEU A 38 6.01 4.24 9.43
CA LEU A 38 6.46 3.17 10.32
C LEU A 38 6.48 3.59 11.78
N GLU A 39 7.00 4.79 12.07
CA GLU A 39 7.02 5.37 13.42
C GLU A 39 5.59 5.45 14.00
N ARG A 40 4.65 6.08 13.28
CA ARG A 40 3.24 6.16 13.71
C ARG A 40 2.58 4.80 13.90
N HIS A 41 2.94 3.81 13.09
CA HIS A 41 2.41 2.46 13.26
C HIS A 41 3.02 1.78 14.49
N ALA A 42 4.32 2.01 14.72
CA ALA A 42 5.05 1.43 15.83
C ALA A 42 4.57 1.94 17.19
N GLU A 43 4.23 3.23 17.30
CA GLU A 43 3.63 3.82 18.51
C GLU A 43 2.37 3.10 18.97
N ASN A 44 1.58 2.58 18.03
CA ASN A 44 0.28 1.97 18.31
C ASN A 44 0.34 0.43 18.41
N TYR A 45 1.30 -0.21 17.73
CA TYR A 45 1.30 -1.66 17.53
C TYR A 45 2.65 -2.34 17.79
N GLY A 46 3.67 -1.59 18.26
CA GLY A 46 4.99 -2.13 18.56
C GLY A 46 5.93 -2.08 17.35
N THR A 47 6.39 -3.20 16.82
CA THR A 47 7.32 -3.20 15.68
C THR A 47 6.58 -3.01 14.35
N ALA A 48 7.02 -2.05 13.53
CA ALA A 48 6.48 -1.81 12.19
C ALA A 48 7.56 -2.08 11.12
N ALA A 49 7.17 -2.78 10.05
CA ALA A 49 8.07 -3.10 8.94
C ALA A 49 7.60 -2.45 7.64
N GLY A 50 8.55 -1.98 6.83
CA GLY A 50 8.31 -1.39 5.52
C GLY A 50 9.50 -1.57 4.60
N THR A 51 9.29 -1.37 3.31
CA THR A 51 10.32 -1.54 2.28
C THR A 51 10.24 -0.42 1.24
N ILE A 52 11.39 0.03 0.76
CA ILE A 52 11.50 0.88 -0.44
C ILE A 52 12.21 0.06 -1.52
N THR A 53 11.71 0.11 -2.74
CA THR A 53 12.30 -0.54 -3.92
C THR A 53 12.73 0.54 -4.90
N LEU A 54 14.02 0.55 -5.24
CA LEU A 54 14.55 1.30 -6.37
C LEU A 54 14.77 0.34 -7.54
N LYS A 55 14.09 0.58 -8.66
CA LYS A 55 14.28 -0.17 -9.90
C LYS A 55 15.01 0.72 -10.90
N LEU A 56 16.16 0.28 -11.37
CA LEU A 56 16.91 0.92 -12.45
C LEU A 56 16.69 0.14 -13.76
N GLY A 57 16.30 0.83 -14.82
CA GLY A 57 16.15 0.29 -16.16
C GLY A 57 17.26 0.81 -17.05
N PHE A 58 17.90 -0.07 -17.82
CA PHE A 58 18.99 0.27 -18.74
C PHE A 58 18.60 -0.12 -20.15
N GLU A 59 18.71 0.82 -21.08
CA GLU A 59 18.52 0.59 -22.52
C GLU A 59 19.76 1.06 -23.27
N VAL A 60 20.44 0.14 -23.95
CA VAL A 60 21.62 0.44 -24.76
C VAL A 60 21.25 0.33 -26.24
N ASN A 61 21.51 1.37 -27.02
CA ASN A 61 21.28 1.33 -28.47
C ASN A 61 22.53 0.89 -29.24
N SER A 62 22.36 0.57 -30.53
CA SER A 62 23.44 0.13 -31.42
C SER A 62 24.54 1.19 -31.66
N LYS A 63 24.30 2.44 -31.26
CA LYS A 63 25.28 3.54 -31.30
C LYS A 63 26.05 3.70 -29.99
N GLY A 64 25.86 2.81 -29.02
CA GLY A 64 26.53 2.83 -27.72
C GLY A 64 26.00 3.87 -26.73
N GLN A 65 24.84 4.49 -27.00
CA GLN A 65 24.20 5.37 -26.03
C GLN A 65 23.38 4.55 -25.04
N VAL A 66 23.50 4.86 -23.76
CA VAL A 66 22.74 4.24 -22.67
C VAL A 66 21.69 5.22 -22.17
N ARG A 67 20.43 4.79 -22.12
CA ARG A 67 19.38 5.46 -21.33
C ARG A 67 19.22 4.71 -20.03
N VAL A 68 19.18 5.47 -18.93
CA VAL A 68 18.93 4.93 -17.60
C VAL A 68 17.65 5.56 -17.08
N GLY A 69 16.65 4.73 -16.80
CA GLY A 69 15.41 5.14 -16.14
C GLY A 69 15.36 4.61 -14.71
N PHE A 70 14.57 5.25 -13.85
CA PHE A 70 14.32 4.75 -12.51
C PHE A 70 12.83 4.70 -12.17
N ALA A 71 12.48 3.82 -11.24
CA ALA A 71 11.18 3.78 -10.61
C ALA A 71 11.34 3.50 -9.11
N LEU A 72 10.56 4.20 -8.30
CA LEU A 72 10.52 4.05 -6.85
C LEU A 72 9.17 3.48 -6.44
N ASP A 73 9.18 2.47 -5.58
CA ASP A 73 7.98 1.87 -4.98
C ASP A 73 8.18 1.70 -3.47
N SER A 74 7.10 1.75 -2.69
CA SER A 74 7.17 1.49 -1.26
C SER A 74 6.00 0.64 -0.75
N LYS A 75 6.30 -0.18 0.26
CA LYS A 75 5.29 -0.93 1.02
C LYS A 75 5.40 -0.52 2.48
N THR A 76 4.31 0.02 3.00
CA THR A 76 4.17 0.38 4.41
C THR A 76 3.01 -0.38 5.04
N PRO A 77 2.99 -0.56 6.37
CA PRO A 77 1.85 -1.14 7.07
C PRO A 77 0.59 -0.37 6.70
N LYS A 78 -0.43 -1.08 6.20
CA LYS A 78 -1.71 -0.45 5.92
C LYS A 78 -2.35 -0.08 7.27
N PRO A 79 -2.79 1.17 7.47
CA PRO A 79 -3.63 1.47 8.62
C PRO A 79 -4.82 0.52 8.60
N LYS A 80 -5.22 -0.02 9.77
CA LYS A 80 -6.45 -0.81 9.88
C LYS A 80 -7.63 0.12 9.57
N THR A 81 -8.01 0.22 8.30
CA THR A 81 -9.23 0.91 7.90
C THR A 81 -10.40 0.16 8.52
N GLY A 82 -11.28 0.87 9.22
CA GLY A 82 -12.53 0.28 9.70
C GLY A 82 -13.26 -0.36 8.53
N SER A 83 -13.52 -1.67 8.61
CA SER A 83 -14.30 -2.36 7.59
C SER A 83 -15.74 -2.48 8.07
N SER A 84 -16.67 -2.12 7.20
CA SER A 84 -18.10 -2.38 7.41
C SER A 84 -18.47 -3.65 6.66
N ALA A 85 -19.04 -4.62 7.37
CA ALA A 85 -19.54 -5.84 6.75
C ALA A 85 -20.97 -5.61 6.25
N TYR A 86 -21.19 -5.95 4.97
CA TYR A 86 -22.52 -5.97 4.34
C TYR A 86 -22.78 -7.37 3.79
N TYR A 87 -24.04 -7.73 3.64
CA TYR A 87 -24.47 -8.97 3.00
C TYR A 87 -24.76 -8.75 1.53
N VAL A 88 -24.62 -9.79 0.72
CA VAL A 88 -25.01 -9.80 -0.69
C VAL A 88 -26.39 -10.46 -0.80
N THR A 89 -27.33 -9.79 -1.47
CA THR A 89 -28.66 -10.34 -1.80
C THR A 89 -28.58 -11.25 -3.01
N ASP A 90 -29.59 -12.09 -3.22
CA ASP A 90 -29.62 -13.01 -4.36
C ASP A 90 -29.63 -12.29 -5.72
N ASP A 91 -30.16 -11.07 -5.78
CA ASP A 91 -30.08 -10.17 -6.95
C ASP A 91 -28.73 -9.42 -7.11
N GLY A 92 -27.72 -9.75 -6.31
CA GLY A 92 -26.39 -9.14 -6.38
C GLY A 92 -26.30 -7.71 -5.80
N LYS A 93 -27.26 -7.29 -4.97
CA LYS A 93 -27.24 -5.98 -4.29
C LYS A 93 -26.65 -6.11 -2.88
N LEU A 94 -26.21 -4.98 -2.32
CA LEU A 94 -25.73 -4.92 -0.93
C LEU A 94 -26.89 -4.70 0.05
N SER A 95 -26.84 -5.38 1.20
CA SER A 95 -27.81 -5.26 2.29
C SER A 95 -27.10 -5.18 3.64
N VAL A 96 -27.61 -4.33 4.53
CA VAL A 96 -27.16 -4.25 5.93
C VAL A 96 -27.70 -5.44 6.75
N LYS A 97 -28.82 -6.03 6.32
CA LYS A 97 -29.48 -7.15 6.98
C LYS A 97 -29.13 -8.47 6.30
N ASN A 98 -28.89 -9.51 7.09
CA ASN A 98 -28.58 -10.84 6.59
C ASN A 98 -29.79 -11.44 5.86
N PRO A 99 -29.74 -11.65 4.53
CA PRO A 99 -30.86 -12.21 3.76
C PRO A 99 -31.18 -13.66 4.14
N ARG A 100 -30.20 -14.37 4.71
CA ARG A 100 -30.35 -15.78 5.12
C ARG A 100 -30.92 -15.93 6.52
N GLN A 101 -31.06 -14.83 7.27
CA GLN A 101 -31.65 -14.85 8.60
C GLN A 101 -33.18 -14.81 8.48
N ARG A 102 -33.83 -15.95 8.76
CA ARG A 102 -35.29 -16.00 8.88
C ARG A 102 -35.73 -15.11 10.04
N GLU A 103 -36.65 -14.20 9.79
CA GLU A 103 -37.33 -13.49 10.88
C GLU A 103 -38.22 -14.46 11.62
N LEU A 104 -38.11 -14.47 12.95
CA LEU A 104 -39.04 -15.20 13.79
C LEU A 104 -40.40 -14.51 13.70
N PRO A 105 -41.49 -15.23 13.41
CA PRO A 105 -42.83 -14.66 13.48
C PRO A 105 -43.15 -14.31 14.95
N LEU A 106 -42.99 -13.03 15.30
CA LEU A 106 -43.28 -12.53 16.63
C LEU A 106 -44.78 -12.52 16.94
N ASP A 107 -45.63 -12.65 15.93
CA ASP A 107 -47.08 -12.71 16.07
C ASP A 107 -47.56 -14.06 16.63
N ASP A 108 -46.89 -15.17 16.31
CA ASP A 108 -47.24 -16.50 16.83
C ASP A 108 -46.95 -16.62 18.34
N LEU A 109 -45.97 -15.88 18.85
CA LEU A 109 -45.65 -15.83 20.29
C LEU A 109 -46.61 -14.94 21.07
N LYS A 110 -47.14 -13.87 20.45
CA LYS A 110 -48.19 -13.03 21.07
C LYS A 110 -49.51 -13.76 21.15
N ALA A 111 -49.89 -14.51 20.12
CA ALA A 111 -51.09 -15.35 20.13
C ALA A 111 -51.03 -16.44 21.22
N ARG A 112 -49.85 -17.08 21.40
CA ARG A 112 -49.66 -18.08 22.46
C ARG A 112 -49.67 -17.49 23.87
N ARG A 113 -49.16 -16.27 24.08
CA ARG A 113 -49.26 -15.56 25.37
C ARG A 113 -50.67 -15.07 25.71
N ALA A 114 -51.50 -14.80 24.70
CA ALA A 114 -52.90 -14.38 24.89
C ALA A 114 -53.85 -15.55 25.22
N LEU A 115 -53.41 -16.80 25.03
CA LEU A 115 -54.17 -18.01 25.39
C LEU A 115 -53.82 -18.55 26.80
N ASP A 116 -52.80 -18.00 27.45
CA ASP A 116 -52.33 -18.38 28.79
C ASP A 116 -52.68 -17.30 29.86
N GLN A 117 -53.60 -16.38 29.54
CA GLN A 117 -54.25 -15.43 30.46
C GLN A 117 -55.76 -15.64 30.43
#